data_AF-A0A0F2S2W8-F1
#
_entry.id   AF-A0A0F2S2W8-F1
#
_cell.length_a   1.000
_cell.length_b   1.000
_cell.length_c   1.000
_cell.angle_alpha   90.00
_cell.angle_beta   90.00
_cell.angle_gamma   90.00
#
_symmetry.space_group_name_H-M   'P 1'
#
loop_
_entity.id
_entity.type
_entity.pdbx_description
1 polymer ?
#
loop_
_entity_poly.entity_id
_entity_poly.type
_entity_poly.pdbx_seq_one_letter_code
_entity_poly.pdbx_strand_id
1 'polypeptide(L)' 'MNKIQADVISGGTIPRGQDLTDEDLRLIVDDFYIVRNWAALQMRKGPDDIKEQCFRALQVRLGRRAYVKGGDS' A
#
# COMPACT_ATOMS: atom_id res chain seq x y z
N MET A 1 -9.17 -7.18 -7.40
CA MET A 1 -8.15 -6.26 -6.87
C MET A 1 -8.88 -5.11 -6.20
N ASN A 2 -8.60 -4.77 -4.93
CA ASN A 2 -9.26 -3.63 -4.28
C ASN A 2 -8.75 -2.32 -4.91
N LYS A 3 -9.58 -1.26 -4.98
CA LYS A 3 -9.25 0.05 -5.59
C LYS A 3 -7.92 0.63 -5.09
N ILE A 4 -7.63 0.51 -3.79
CA ILE A 4 -6.35 0.94 -3.19
C ILE A 4 -5.16 0.20 -3.79
N GLN A 5 -5.27 -1.11 -4.06
CA GLN A 5 -4.19 -1.87 -4.70
C GLN A 5 -3.96 -1.42 -6.15
N ALA A 6 -5.03 -1.07 -6.88
CA ALA A 6 -4.89 -0.56 -8.24
C ALA A 6 -4.20 0.80 -8.28
N ASP A 7 -4.57 1.69 -7.35
CA ASP A 7 -4.01 3.04 -7.27
C ASP A 7 -2.52 3.01 -6.84
N VAL A 8 -2.15 2.09 -5.94
CA VAL A 8 -0.75 1.84 -5.52
C VAL A 8 0.11 1.34 -6.70
N ILE A 9 -0.42 0.46 -7.56
CA ILE A 9 0.40 -0.18 -8.61
C ILE A 9 0.66 0.74 -9.83
N SER A 10 0.02 1.91 -9.92
CA SER A 10 0.15 2.79 -11.09
C SER A 10 1.59 3.26 -11.39
N GLY A 11 2.52 3.16 -10.44
CA GLY A 11 3.95 3.46 -10.61
C GLY A 11 4.87 2.24 -10.80
N GLY A 12 4.34 1.01 -10.89
CA GLY A 12 5.13 -0.22 -11.02
C GLY A 12 5.62 -0.84 -9.69
N THR A 13 6.24 -2.02 -9.74
CA THR A 13 6.76 -2.71 -8.54
C THR A 13 8.28 -2.59 -8.45
N ILE A 14 8.81 -2.41 -7.24
CA ILE A 14 10.25 -2.34 -6.97
C ILE A 14 10.85 -3.75 -7.05
N PRO A 15 11.93 -3.97 -7.83
CA PRO A 15 12.63 -5.24 -7.89
C PRO A 15 13.17 -5.71 -6.53
N ARG A 16 13.09 -7.01 -6.26
CA ARG A 16 13.55 -7.58 -4.98
C ARG A 16 15.08 -7.65 -4.92
N GLY A 17 15.62 -7.42 -3.72
CA GLY A 17 17.05 -7.65 -3.42
C GLY A 17 17.98 -6.52 -3.85
N GLN A 18 17.41 -5.38 -4.26
CA GLN A 18 18.16 -4.16 -4.52
C GLN A 18 17.94 -3.17 -3.38
N ASP A 19 18.92 -2.29 -3.17
CA ASP A 19 18.75 -1.13 -2.31
C ASP A 19 17.69 -0.21 -2.91
N LEU A 20 16.87 0.39 -2.04
CA LEU A 20 15.83 1.32 -2.47
C LEU A 20 16.50 2.61 -2.96
N THR A 21 16.14 3.03 -4.16
CA THR A 21 16.52 4.35 -4.69
C THR A 21 15.67 5.45 -4.04
N ASP A 22 16.11 6.70 -4.17
CA ASP A 22 15.29 7.84 -3.73
C ASP A 22 13.92 7.88 -4.42
N GLU A 23 13.83 7.40 -5.65
CA GLU A 23 12.58 7.34 -6.39
C GLU A 23 11.63 6.27 -5.84
N ASP A 24 12.17 5.11 -5.45
CA ASP A 24 11.43 4.06 -4.77
C ASP A 24 10.84 4.54 -3.44
N LEU A 25 11.62 5.33 -2.69
CA LEU A 25 11.17 5.93 -1.44
C LEU A 25 10.03 6.93 -1.68
N ARG A 26 10.08 7.73 -2.75
CA ARG A 26 8.98 8.64 -3.12
C ARG A 26 7.71 7.88 -3.45
N LEU A 27 7.79 6.80 -4.22
CA LEU A 27 6.65 5.96 -4.56
C LEU A 27 5.98 5.34 -3.32
N ILE A 28 6.78 4.88 -2.35
CA ILE A 28 6.27 4.36 -1.07
C ILE A 28 5.54 5.46 -0.28
N VAL A 29 6.09 6.68 -0.27
CA VAL A 29 5.45 7.82 0.40
C VAL A 29 4.11 8.14 -0.27
N ASP A 30 4.06 8.19 -1.61
CA ASP A 30 2.81 8.44 -2.35
C ASP A 30 1.73 7.40 -2.04
N ASP A 31 2.11 6.12 -1.94
CA ASP A 31 1.21 5.04 -1.53
C ASP A 31 0.60 5.28 -0.15
N PHE A 32 1.39 5.76 0.81
CA PHE A 32 0.88 6.10 2.15
C PHE A 32 -0.05 7.32 2.14
N TYR A 33 0.21 8.30 1.27
CA TYR A 33 -0.70 9.44 1.06
C TYR A 33 -2.04 8.98 0.47
N ILE A 34 -2.04 8.05 -0.48
CA ILE A 34 -3.25 7.44 -1.03
C ILE A 34 -4.05 6.75 0.08
N VAL A 35 -3.41 5.91 0.89
CA VAL A 35 -4.07 5.22 2.02
C VAL A 35 -4.65 6.21 3.02
N ARG A 36 -3.90 7.24 3.39
CA ARG A 36 -4.37 8.27 4.33
C ARG A 36 -5.57 9.04 3.77
N ASN A 37 -5.52 9.45 2.50
CA ASN A 37 -6.62 10.18 1.86
C ASN A 37 -7.87 9.30 1.76
N TRP A 38 -7.72 8.02 1.40
CA TRP A 38 -8.82 7.05 1.45
C TRP A 38 -9.41 6.94 2.87
N ALA A 39 -8.57 6.82 3.90
CA ALA A 39 -9.03 6.71 5.28
C ALA A 39 -9.79 7.95 5.76
N ALA A 40 -9.32 9.15 5.39
CA ALA A 40 -9.99 10.41 5.67
C ALA A 40 -11.38 10.48 5.02
N LEU A 41 -11.52 9.98 3.79
CA LEU A 41 -12.79 9.94 3.06
C LEU A 41 -13.78 8.90 3.62
N GLN A 42 -13.30 7.83 4.26
CA GLN A 42 -14.15 6.77 4.82
C GLN A 42 -14.66 7.05 6.26
N MET A 43 -14.29 8.20 6.85
CA MET A 43 -14.76 8.76 8.14
C MET A 43 -14.86 7.81 9.37
N ARG A 44 -14.26 6.61 9.36
CA ARG A 44 -14.41 5.61 10.44
C ARG A 44 -13.21 4.69 10.62
N LYS A 45 -12.08 4.99 10.00
CA LYS A 45 -10.87 4.14 10.10
C LYS A 45 -9.99 4.63 11.24
N GLY A 46 -9.85 3.78 12.25
CA GLY A 46 -8.93 4.01 13.35
C GLY A 46 -7.46 3.91 12.91
N PRO A 47 -6.52 4.38 13.72
CA PRO A 47 -5.08 4.37 13.40
C PRO A 47 -4.54 2.99 13.01
N ASP A 48 -5.04 1.92 13.61
CA ASP A 48 -4.56 0.56 13.35
C ASP A 48 -4.99 0.02 11.98
N ASP A 49 -6.21 0.34 11.54
CA ASP A 49 -6.67 0.02 10.19
C ASP A 49 -5.82 0.73 9.13
N ILE A 50 -5.44 1.98 9.39
CA ILE A 50 -4.59 2.77 8.49
C ILE A 50 -3.21 2.16 8.40
N LYS A 51 -2.59 1.80 9.54
CA LYS A 51 -1.28 1.12 9.58
C LYS A 51 -1.31 -0.19 8.78
N GLU A 52 -2.34 -1.00 8.95
CA GLU A 52 -2.51 -2.26 8.21
C GLU A 52 -2.63 -2.01 6.70
N GLN A 53 -3.37 -0.99 6.27
CA GLN A 53 -3.46 -0.65 4.84
C GLN A 53 -2.13 -0.11 4.28
N CYS A 54 -1.40 0.72 5.02
CA CYS A 54 -0.05 1.15 4.62
C CYS A 54 0.89 -0.04 4.47
N PHE A 55 0.87 -1.00 5.40
CA PHE A 55 1.68 -2.20 5.32
C PHE A 55 1.35 -3.05 4.08
N ARG A 56 0.05 -3.17 3.74
CA ARG A 56 -0.38 -3.85 2.50
C ARG A 56 0.08 -3.12 1.24
N ALA A 57 -0.03 -1.79 1.20
CA ALA A 57 0.45 -0.99 0.09
C ALA A 57 1.97 -1.18 -0.12
N LEU A 58 2.74 -1.14 0.98
CA LEU A 58 4.18 -1.42 0.96
C LEU A 58 4.49 -2.83 0.44
N GLN A 59 3.76 -3.85 0.90
CA GLN A 59 3.94 -5.22 0.41
C GLN A 59 3.75 -5.30 -1.11
N VAL A 60 2.68 -4.69 -1.62
CA VAL A 60 2.37 -4.65 -3.06
C VAL A 60 3.48 -3.94 -3.83
N ARG A 61 3.92 -2.76 -3.36
CA ARG A 61 4.99 -1.97 -3.98
C ARG A 61 6.31 -2.76 -4.07
N LEU A 62 6.63 -3.53 -3.04
CA LEU A 62 7.82 -4.40 -3.01
C LEU A 62 7.63 -5.74 -3.75
N GLY A 63 6.57 -5.88 -4.55
CA GLY A 63 6.27 -7.11 -5.30
C GLY A 63 5.96 -8.32 -4.41
N ARG A 64 5.65 -8.10 -3.13
CA ARG A 64 5.17 -9.15 -2.23
C ARG A 64 3.67 -9.34 -2.48
N ARG A 65 3.21 -10.59 -2.51
CA ARG A 65 1.77 -10.86 -2.48
C ARG A 65 1.21 -10.22 -1.22
N ALA A 66 0.25 -9.31 -1.38
CA ALA A 66 -0.46 -8.71 -0.26
C ALA A 66 -1.05 -9.84 0.60
N TYR A 67 -0.80 -9.81 1.91
CA TYR A 67 -1.49 -10.71 2.82
C TYR A 67 -2.98 -10.35 2.85
N VAL A 68 -3.81 -11.19 2.22
CA VAL A 68 -5.26 -11.05 2.24
C VAL A 68 -5.76 -11.68 3.54
N LYS A 69 -5.91 -10.88 4.60
CA LYS A 69 -6.71 -11.31 5.75
C LYS A 69 -8.18 -11.31 5.32
N GLY A 70 -8.69 -12.45 4.86
CA GLY A 70 -10.08 -12.60 4.41
C GLY A 70 -10.35 -13.71 3.39
N GLY A 71 -9.53 -14.77 3.35
CA GLY A 71 -9.86 -15.99 2.60
C GLY A 71 -10.38 -17.07 3.54
N ASP A 72 -11.49 -16.80 4.22
CA ASP A 72 -12.38 -17.78 4.86
C ASP A 72 -13.68 -17.03 5.21
N SER A 73 -14.59 -16.99 4.23
CA SER A 73 -16.06 -16.89 4.33
C SER A 73 -16.63 -16.82 2.92
#